data_AF-A0A1U7GAI5-F1
#
_entry.id   AF-A0A1U7GAI5-F1
#
_cell.length_a   1.000
_cell.length_b   1.000
_cell.length_c   1.000
_cell.angle_alpha   90.00
_cell.angle_beta   90.00
_cell.angle_gamma   90.00
#
_symmetry.space_group_name_H-M   'P 1'
#
loop_
_entity.id
_entity.type
_entity.pdbx_description
1 polymer ?
#
loop_
_entity_poly.entity_id
_entity_poly.type
_entity_poly.pdbx_seq_one_letter_code
_entity_poly.pdbx_strand_id
1 'polypeptide(L)'
;MNITHDRPTTKSPVALARAALEVAGEALPAYSSRFSRKDFTQHQLFAMLAVRRSLKLDYRGLEVLLREWSELREALGLRKVPDHSTVQKAARRLTATGTPVLSWLGGPKAPRPRRVA
;
A
#
# COMPACT_ATOMS: atom_id res chain seq x y z
N MET A 1 27.87 21.80 -6.52
CA MET A 1 27.82 20.52 -7.24
C MET A 1 26.59 19.76 -6.76
N ASN A 2 25.53 19.77 -7.56
CA ASN A 2 24.20 19.32 -7.15
C ASN A 2 24.05 17.90 -7.72
N ILE A 3 24.48 16.90 -6.96
CA ILE A 3 24.29 15.48 -7.29
C ILE A 3 22.81 15.14 -7.20
N THR A 4 22.09 15.42 -8.29
CA THR A 4 20.77 14.87 -8.55
C THR A 4 20.95 13.36 -8.71
N HIS A 5 20.58 12.62 -7.68
CA HIS A 5 20.53 11.16 -7.78
C HIS A 5 19.36 10.82 -8.68
N ASP A 6 19.60 10.72 -9.99
CA ASP A 6 18.65 10.15 -10.94
C ASP A 6 18.54 8.66 -10.62
N ARG A 7 17.71 8.33 -9.62
CA ARG A 7 17.39 6.93 -9.33
C ARG A 7 16.76 6.40 -10.60
N PRO A 8 17.27 5.29 -11.18
CA PRO A 8 16.63 4.68 -12.33
C PRO A 8 15.21 4.28 -11.93
N THR A 9 14.25 5.13 -12.29
CA THR A 9 12.84 4.81 -12.14
C THR A 9 12.45 4.05 -13.39
N THR A 10 11.92 2.85 -13.19
CA THR A 10 11.48 2.01 -14.29
C THR A 10 10.30 2.70 -14.99
N LYS A 11 10.33 2.77 -16.33
CA LYS A 11 9.23 3.31 -17.14
C LYS A 11 8.04 2.35 -17.25
N SER A 12 8.22 1.08 -16.87
CA SER A 12 7.20 0.03 -16.91
C SER A 12 6.40 -0.07 -15.60
N PRO A 13 5.08 0.23 -15.60
CA PRO A 13 4.25 0.10 -14.42
C PRO A 13 4.20 -1.33 -13.85
N VAL A 14 4.30 -2.34 -14.73
CA VAL A 14 4.31 -3.77 -14.36
C VAL A 14 5.58 -4.13 -13.59
N ALA A 15 6.75 -3.69 -14.07
CA ALA A 15 8.01 -3.94 -13.38
C ALA A 15 8.07 -3.17 -12.04
N LEU A 16 7.54 -1.94 -12.00
CA LEU A 16 7.38 -1.20 -10.75
C LEU A 16 6.46 -1.94 -9.76
N ALA A 17 5.34 -2.48 -10.24
CA ALA A 17 4.40 -3.22 -9.40
C ALA A 17 5.05 -4.44 -8.74
N ARG A 18 5.82 -5.22 -9.49
CA ARG A 18 6.56 -6.39 -8.98
C ARG A 18 7.58 -5.97 -7.92
N ALA A 19 8.44 -4.99 -8.24
CA ALA A 19 9.45 -4.51 -7.30
C ALA A 19 8.83 -3.93 -6.02
N ALA A 20 7.74 -3.17 -6.14
CA ALA A 20 7.04 -2.62 -4.98
C ALA A 20 6.37 -3.72 -4.13
N LEU A 21 5.88 -4.79 -4.75
CA LEU A 21 5.31 -5.94 -4.06
C LEU A 21 6.36 -6.69 -3.25
N GLU A 22 7.54 -6.91 -3.84
CA GLU A 22 8.71 -7.54 -3.21
C GLU A 22 9.19 -6.74 -2.00
N VAL A 23 9.49 -5.45 -2.20
CA VAL A 23 9.93 -4.55 -1.12
C VAL A 23 8.90 -4.47 0.01
N ALA A 24 7.61 -4.41 -0.32
CA ALA A 24 6.57 -4.42 0.69
C ALA A 24 6.49 -5.76 1.43
N GLY A 25 6.72 -6.88 0.73
CA GLY A 25 6.80 -8.23 1.27
C GLY A 25 7.77 -8.34 2.44
N GLU A 26 8.93 -7.71 2.29
CA GLU A 26 9.99 -7.66 3.31
C GLU A 26 9.69 -6.66 4.43
N ALA A 27 9.06 -5.52 4.10
CA ALA A 27 8.90 -4.40 5.04
C ALA A 27 7.60 -4.41 5.86
N LEU A 28 6.54 -5.08 5.38
CA LEU A 28 5.20 -5.01 5.97
C LEU A 28 4.67 -6.40 6.34
N PRO A 29 3.85 -6.54 7.39
CA PRO A 29 3.08 -7.76 7.57
C PRO A 29 2.01 -7.86 6.48
N ALA A 30 1.74 -9.08 6.00
CA ALA A 30 0.78 -9.33 4.92
C ALA A 30 -0.62 -8.74 5.21
N TYR A 31 -1.02 -8.65 6.48
CA TYR A 31 -2.29 -8.11 6.92
C TYR A 31 -2.10 -7.11 8.05
N SER A 32 -2.97 -6.10 8.13
CA SER A 32 -2.87 -5.06 9.16
C SER A 32 -3.29 -5.55 10.54
N SER A 33 -4.06 -6.65 10.64
CA SER A 33 -4.38 -7.30 11.91
C SER A 33 -4.93 -8.70 11.65
N ARG A 34 -5.07 -9.51 12.71
CA ARG A 34 -5.72 -10.83 12.63
C ARG A 34 -7.17 -10.77 12.12
N PHE A 35 -7.85 -9.64 12.36
CA PHE A 35 -9.28 -9.45 12.04
C PHE A 35 -9.51 -8.70 10.72
N SER A 36 -8.45 -8.29 10.01
CA SER A 36 -8.62 -7.61 8.73
C SER A 36 -9.18 -8.57 7.67
N ARG A 37 -10.00 -8.04 6.77
CA ARG A 37 -10.45 -8.77 5.58
C ARG A 37 -9.25 -9.27 4.78
N LYS A 38 -9.28 -10.52 4.36
CA LYS A 38 -8.19 -11.18 3.61
C LYS A 38 -8.38 -11.13 2.08
N ASP A 39 -9.04 -10.07 1.61
CA ASP A 39 -9.25 -9.84 0.17
C ASP A 39 -7.97 -9.38 -0.54
N PHE A 40 -7.16 -8.57 0.14
CA PHE A 40 -5.93 -7.98 -0.37
C PHE A 40 -4.88 -7.94 0.74
N THR A 41 -3.62 -8.20 0.39
CA THR A 41 -2.51 -8.02 1.34
C THR A 41 -2.09 -6.55 1.41
N GLN A 42 -1.40 -6.17 2.48
CA GLN A 42 -0.79 -4.85 2.59
C GLN A 42 0.28 -4.63 1.51
N HIS A 43 0.95 -5.70 1.10
CA HIS A 43 1.93 -5.68 0.01
C HIS A 43 1.29 -5.27 -1.31
N GLN A 44 0.16 -5.90 -1.65
CA GLN A 44 -0.60 -5.58 -2.85
C GLN A 44 -1.12 -4.14 -2.82
N LEU A 45 -1.66 -3.72 -1.67
CA LEU A 45 -2.16 -2.35 -1.48
C LEU A 45 -1.05 -1.31 -1.61
N PHE A 46 0.14 -1.59 -1.08
CA PHE A 46 1.31 -0.73 -1.22
C PHE A 46 1.77 -0.65 -2.67
N ALA A 47 1.91 -1.78 -3.37
CA ALA A 47 2.32 -1.81 -4.76
C ALA A 47 1.34 -1.03 -5.67
N MET A 48 0.03 -1.16 -5.43
CA MET A 48 -0.99 -0.36 -6.13
C MET A 48 -0.84 1.15 -5.90
N LEU A 49 -0.48 1.57 -4.68
CA LEU A 49 -0.20 2.98 -4.38
C LEU A 49 1.05 3.49 -5.09
N ALA A 50 2.10 2.65 -5.19
CA ALA A 50 3.32 2.97 -5.93
C ALA A 50 3.02 3.18 -7.43
N VAL A 51 2.28 2.26 -8.05
CA VAL A 51 1.84 2.37 -9.44
C VAL A 51 1.02 3.65 -9.64
N ARG A 52 0.02 3.90 -8.79
CA ARG A 52 -0.78 5.12 -8.82
C ARG A 52 0.08 6.38 -8.81
N ARG A 53 1.07 6.43 -7.92
CA ARG A 53 1.96 7.59 -7.79
C ARG A 53 2.84 7.77 -9.03
N SER A 54 3.37 6.68 -9.58
CA SER A 54 4.23 6.72 -10.77
C SER A 54 3.49 7.22 -12.01
N LEU A 55 2.24 6.79 -12.20
CA LEU A 55 1.39 7.19 -13.31
C LEU A 55 0.61 8.48 -13.04
N LYS A 56 0.79 9.10 -11.88
CA LYS A 56 0.08 10.32 -11.44
C LYS A 56 -1.46 10.18 -11.51
N LEU A 57 -1.97 8.99 -11.23
CA LEU A 57 -3.41 8.71 -11.24
C LEU A 57 -4.08 9.09 -9.92
N ASP A 58 -5.37 9.36 -9.96
CA ASP A 58 -6.21 9.35 -8.76
C ASP A 58 -6.65 7.91 -8.41
N TYR A 59 -7.44 7.74 -7.36
CA TYR A 59 -7.85 6.39 -6.93
C TYR A 59 -8.84 5.71 -7.88
N ARG A 60 -9.68 6.49 -8.56
CA ARG A 60 -10.67 5.97 -9.52
C ARG A 60 -10.00 5.59 -10.84
N GLY A 61 -9.06 6.41 -11.31
CA GLY A 61 -8.24 6.10 -12.47
C GLY A 61 -7.40 4.84 -12.27
N LEU A 62 -6.87 4.62 -11.06
CA LEU A 62 -6.21 3.34 -10.74
C LEU A 62 -7.18 2.16 -10.82
N GLU A 63 -8.41 2.31 -10.31
CA GLU A 63 -9.42 1.25 -10.38
C GLU A 63 -9.77 0.91 -11.85
N VAL A 64 -10.01 1.91 -12.69
CA VAL A 64 -10.26 1.72 -14.13
C VAL A 64 -9.08 1.03 -14.80
N LEU A 65 -7.86 1.52 -14.56
CA LEU A 65 -6.64 0.91 -15.10
C LEU A 65 -6.52 -0.57 -14.73
N LEU A 66 -6.81 -0.92 -13.47
CA LEU A 66 -6.77 -2.31 -13.02
C LEU A 66 -7.86 -3.17 -13.67
N ARG A 67 -9.02 -2.61 -14.02
CA ARG A 67 -10.06 -3.36 -14.75
C ARG A 67 -9.63 -3.69 -16.18
N GLU A 68 -8.96 -2.74 -16.83
CA GLU A 68 -8.59 -2.84 -18.25
C GLU A 68 -7.28 -3.62 -18.47
N TRP A 69 -6.32 -3.53 -17.55
CA TRP A 69 -4.98 -4.12 -17.73
C TRP A 69 -4.81 -5.43 -16.94
N SER A 70 -4.97 -6.57 -17.61
CA SER A 70 -4.81 -7.91 -16.99
C SER A 70 -3.40 -8.18 -16.50
N GLU A 71 -2.38 -7.90 -17.31
CA GLU A 71 -0.96 -8.15 -16.94
C GLU A 71 -0.56 -7.41 -15.66
N LEU A 72 -1.03 -6.16 -15.48
CA LEU A 72 -0.79 -5.42 -14.24
C LEU A 72 -1.45 -6.10 -13.03
N ARG A 73 -2.68 -6.63 -13.20
CA ARG A 73 -3.35 -7.40 -12.14
C ARG A 73 -2.60 -8.68 -11.80
N GLU A 74 -2.11 -9.40 -12.80
CA GLU A 74 -1.32 -10.62 -12.63
C GLU A 74 -0.01 -10.33 -11.89
N ALA A 75 0.70 -9.27 -12.27
CA ALA A 75 1.91 -8.83 -11.59
C ALA A 75 1.69 -8.45 -10.12
N LEU A 76 0.50 -7.93 -9.80
CA LEU A 76 0.07 -7.63 -8.43
C LEU A 76 -0.54 -8.84 -7.70
N GLY A 77 -0.75 -9.98 -8.37
CA GLY A 77 -1.41 -11.16 -7.81
C GLY A 77 -2.87 -10.92 -7.39
N LEU A 78 -3.58 -10.02 -8.08
CA LEU A 78 -4.96 -9.65 -7.73
C LEU A 78 -5.97 -10.69 -8.25
N ARG A 79 -6.76 -11.27 -7.34
CA ARG A 79 -7.89 -12.16 -7.71
C ARG A 79 -9.14 -11.40 -8.12
N LYS A 80 -9.25 -10.15 -7.70
CA LYS A 80 -10.35 -9.22 -8.04
C LYS A 80 -9.84 -7.79 -8.01
N VAL A 81 -10.52 -6.89 -8.70
CA VAL A 81 -10.18 -5.46 -8.66
C VAL A 81 -10.71 -4.85 -7.36
N PRO A 82 -9.88 -4.13 -6.58
CA PRO A 82 -10.35 -3.38 -5.42
C PRO A 82 -11.17 -2.17 -5.85
N ASP A 83 -12.21 -1.86 -5.07
CA ASP A 83 -12.85 -0.55 -5.16
C ASP A 83 -11.86 0.57 -4.77
N HIS A 84 -11.96 1.74 -5.41
CA HIS A 84 -11.12 2.91 -5.15
C HIS A 84 -11.01 3.27 -3.65
N SER A 85 -12.08 3.10 -2.87
CA SER A 85 -12.07 3.39 -1.42
C SER A 85 -11.19 2.42 -0.63
N THR A 86 -10.98 1.20 -1.13
CA THR A 86 -10.08 0.20 -0.53
C THR A 86 -8.63 0.70 -0.57
N VAL A 87 -8.19 1.17 -1.74
CA VAL A 87 -6.85 1.73 -1.94
C VAL A 87 -6.69 3.04 -1.17
N GLN A 88 -7.72 3.89 -1.16
CA GLN A 88 -7.72 5.14 -0.38
C GLN A 88 -7.55 4.89 1.13
N LYS A 89 -8.31 3.93 1.69
CA LYS A 89 -8.19 3.53 3.11
C LYS A 89 -6.81 2.95 3.41
N ALA A 90 -6.24 2.18 2.49
CA ALA A 90 -4.89 1.66 2.64
C ALA A 90 -3.85 2.79 2.64
N ALA A 91 -3.99 3.78 1.75
CA ALA A 91 -3.10 4.95 1.74
C ALA A 91 -3.09 5.63 3.11
N ARG A 92 -4.28 5.95 3.64
CA ARG A 92 -4.42 6.58 4.97
C ARG A 92 -3.74 5.77 6.07
N ARG A 93 -3.87 4.44 6.04
CA ARG A 93 -3.25 3.55 7.04
C ARG A 93 -1.72 3.50 6.91
N LEU A 94 -1.21 3.40 5.68
CA LEU A 94 0.22 3.24 5.40
C LEU A 94 1.00 4.56 5.51
N THR A 95 0.33 5.70 5.34
CA THR A 95 0.93 7.04 5.49
C THR A 95 0.65 7.69 6.84
N ALA A 96 -0.07 7.02 7.74
CA ALA A 96 -0.25 7.50 9.11
C ALA A 96 1.06 7.36 9.88
N THR A 97 1.99 8.30 9.62
CA THR A 97 3.23 8.49 10.35
C THR A 97 2.89 8.73 11.82
N GLY A 98 3.22 7.77 12.68
CA GLY A 98 2.91 7.82 14.11
C GLY A 98 2.75 6.47 14.78
N THR A 99 2.66 5.39 13.99
CA THR A 99 2.81 4.04 14.54
C THR A 99 4.27 3.65 14.36
N PRO A 100 5.10 3.56 15.43
CA PRO A 100 6.46 3.06 15.26
C PRO A 100 6.35 1.68 14.61
N VAL A 101 7.31 1.35 13.74
CA VAL A 101 7.44 0.03 13.09
C VAL A 101 7.42 -1.15 14.10
N LEU A 102 7.48 -0.83 15.41
CA LEU A 102 7.44 -1.72 16.57
C LEU A 102 6.10 -1.73 17.34
N SER A 103 5.05 -1.01 16.96
CA SER A 103 3.80 -0.99 17.77
C SER A 103 3.06 -2.33 17.78
N TRP A 104 3.37 -3.23 16.84
CA TRP A 104 2.83 -4.58 16.80
C TRP A 104 3.55 -5.52 17.78
N LEU A 105 4.68 -5.10 18.38
CA LEU A 105 5.39 -5.83 19.45
C LEU A 105 4.78 -5.63 20.86
N GLY A 106 3.50 -5.26 20.96
CA GLY A 106 2.81 -5.31 22.26
C GLY A 106 3.29 -4.29 23.30
N GLY A 107 3.66 -3.08 22.88
CA GLY A 107 3.85 -1.97 23.81
C GLY A 107 2.54 -1.65 24.57
N PRO A 108 2.58 -1.35 25.87
CA PRO A 108 1.38 -1.19 26.69
C PRO A 108 0.49 -0.06 26.15
N LYS A 109 -0.79 -0.37 25.94
CA LYS A 109 -1.80 0.66 25.65
C LYS A 109 -1.83 1.65 26.81
N ALA A 110 -1.50 2.92 26.54
CA ALA A 110 -1.72 4.00 27.49
C ALA A 110 -3.20 4.00 27.94
N PRO A 111 -3.50 4.16 29.24
CA PRO A 111 -4.87 4.19 29.73
C PRO A 111 -5.60 5.38 29.11
N ARG A 112 -6.83 5.13 28.64
CA ARG A 112 -7.73 6.19 28.17
C ARG A 112 -8.03 7.12 29.36
N PRO A 113 -7.98 8.46 29.21
CA PRO A 113 -8.39 9.34 30.28
C PRO A 113 -9.87 9.08 30.61
N ARG A 114 -10.15 8.81 31.89
CA ARG A 114 -11.52 8.73 32.40
C ARG A 114 -12.17 10.09 32.14
N ARG A 115 -13.24 10.07 31.35
CA ARG A 115 -14.15 11.20 31.25
C ARG A 115 -14.78 11.35 32.64
N VAL A 116 -14.35 12.37 33.37
CA VAL A 116 -15.05 12.80 34.58
C VAL A 116 -16.37 13.42 34.11
N ALA A 117 -17.46 12.97 34.74
CA ALA A 117 -18.82 13.40 34.46
C ALA A 117 -19.03 14.88 34.83
#